data_AF-A0A1I7D8R1-F1
#
_entry.id   AF-A0A1I7D8R1-F1
#
_cell.length_a   1.000
_cell.length_b   1.000
_cell.length_c   1.000
_cell.angle_alpha   90.00
_cell.angle_beta   90.00
_cell.angle_gamma   90.00
#
_symmetry.space_group_name_H-M   'P 1'
#
loop_
_entity.id
_entity.type
_entity.pdbx_description
1 polymer ?
#
loop_
_entity_poly.entity_id
_entity_poly.type
_entity_poly.pdbx_seq_one_letter_code
_entity_poly.pdbx_strand_id
1 'polypeptide(L)' 'MTRKTSQPGSTPLPTGLAAPARKSLAHAGVETLEHLVQLGRRRLAGMPGVCPRTLAQLQDAMDEHGLKLPAG' A
#
# COMPACT_ATOMS: atom_id res chain seq x y z
N MET A 1 14.81 -20.64 17.59
CA MET A 1 14.32 -19.28 17.93
C MET A 1 14.27 -18.48 16.65
N THR A 2 13.18 -18.58 15.90
CA THR A 2 13.10 -18.04 14.54
C THR A 2 12.46 -16.65 14.60
N ARG A 3 13.21 -15.66 14.09
CA ARG A 3 12.93 -14.21 13.93
C ARG A 3 11.57 -13.72 14.42
N LYS A 4 11.61 -12.72 15.30
CA LYS A 4 10.55 -11.72 15.50
C LYS A 4 10.13 -11.16 14.13
N THR A 5 9.16 -11.78 13.48
CA THR A 5 8.41 -11.16 12.40
C THR A 5 7.53 -10.13 13.08
N SER A 6 7.98 -8.87 13.07
CA SER A 6 7.10 -7.71 13.26
C SER A 6 5.80 -8.02 12.53
N GLN A 7 4.69 -8.10 13.27
CA GLN A 7 3.41 -8.56 12.75
C GLN A 7 3.07 -7.79 11.46
N PRO A 8 3.04 -8.46 10.30
CA PRO A 8 2.66 -7.80 9.07
C PRO A 8 1.15 -7.50 9.14
N GLY A 9 0.77 -6.22 9.11
CA GLY A 9 -0.63 -5.80 9.10
C GLY A 9 -1.04 -4.73 10.11
N SER A 10 -0.14 -3.94 10.68
CA SER A 10 -0.53 -2.89 11.65
C SER A 10 -0.62 -1.48 11.08
N THR A 11 0.06 -1.15 9.97
CA THR A 11 -0.03 0.19 9.38
C THR A 11 -1.25 0.31 8.46
N PRO A 12 -2.30 1.05 8.87
CA PRO A 12 -3.50 1.20 8.07
C PRO A 12 -3.23 2.00 6.79
N LEU A 13 -4.06 1.79 5.76
CA LEU A 13 -4.02 2.62 4.57
C LEU A 13 -4.38 4.09 4.88
N PRO A 14 -3.79 5.05 4.15
CA PRO A 14 -4.11 6.46 4.35
C PRO A 14 -5.60 6.72 4.06
N THR A 15 -6.25 7.44 4.98
CA THR A 15 -7.69 7.73 4.91
C THR A 15 -8.04 8.69 3.77
N GLY A 16 -7.05 9.44 3.25
CA GLY A 16 -7.19 10.38 2.14
C GLY A 16 -7.14 9.75 0.75
N LEU A 17 -7.17 8.42 0.63
CA LEU A 17 -7.21 7.75 -0.67
C LEU A 17 -8.54 7.96 -1.37
N ALA A 18 -8.47 8.09 -2.70
CA ALA A 18 -9.67 8.12 -3.53
C ALA A 18 -10.52 6.88 -3.31
N ALA A 19 -11.85 7.05 -3.21
CA ALA A 19 -12.81 5.96 -3.04
C ALA A 19 -12.63 4.78 -4.04
N PRO A 20 -12.41 5.01 -5.36
CA PRO A 20 -12.19 3.90 -6.29
C PRO A 20 -10.88 3.15 -6.02
N ALA A 21 -9.77 3.84 -5.71
CA ALA A 21 -8.52 3.20 -5.31
C ALA A 21 -8.72 2.33 -4.06
N ARG A 22 -9.37 2.87 -3.02
CA ARG A 22 -9.62 2.14 -1.78
C ARG A 22 -10.45 0.88 -2.01
N LYS A 23 -11.47 0.95 -2.87
CA LYS A 23 -12.26 -0.22 -3.28
C LYS A 23 -11.39 -1.26 -3.99
N SER A 24 -10.56 -0.84 -4.94
CA SER A 24 -9.67 -1.77 -5.66
C SER A 24 -8.63 -2.41 -4.75
N LEU A 25 -8.06 -1.66 -3.81
CA LEU A 25 -7.17 -2.18 -2.77
C LEU A 25 -7.88 -3.21 -1.90
N ALA A 26 -9.07 -2.89 -1.37
CA ALA A 26 -9.87 -3.82 -0.58
C ALA A 26 -10.24 -5.09 -1.38
N HIS A 27 -10.60 -4.95 -2.66
CA HIS A 27 -10.86 -6.07 -3.56
C HIS A 27 -9.63 -6.96 -3.78
N ALA A 28 -8.42 -6.39 -3.73
CA ALA A 28 -7.18 -7.14 -3.82
C ALA A 28 -6.69 -7.69 -2.47
N GLY A 29 -7.47 -7.53 -1.38
CA GLY A 29 -7.06 -7.93 -0.03
C GLY A 29 -5.98 -7.04 0.58
N VAL A 30 -5.82 -5.82 0.07
CA VAL A 30 -4.85 -4.85 0.57
C VAL A 30 -5.53 -3.94 1.57
N GLU A 31 -5.21 -4.14 2.85
CA GLU A 31 -5.78 -3.38 3.97
C GLU A 31 -4.73 -2.54 4.71
N THR A 32 -3.45 -2.78 4.43
CA THR A 32 -2.31 -2.15 5.10
C THR A 32 -1.23 -1.71 4.11
N LEU A 33 -0.36 -0.79 4.54
CA LEU A 33 0.77 -0.34 3.74
C LEU A 33 1.75 -1.49 3.39
N GLU A 34 1.90 -2.46 4.28
CA GLU A 34 2.75 -3.64 4.04
C GLU A 34 2.20 -4.54 2.93
N HIS A 35 0.88 -4.68 2.84
CA HIS A 35 0.25 -5.37 1.70
C HIS A 35 0.54 -4.62 0.39
N LEU A 36 0.67 -3.29 0.40
CA LEU A 36 1.09 -2.52 -0.79
C LEU A 36 2.55 -2.82 -1.17
N VAL A 37 3.45 -2.91 -0.18
CA VAL A 37 4.85 -3.32 -0.41
C VAL A 37 4.90 -4.68 -1.09
N GLN A 38 4.12 -5.65 -0.59
CA GLN A 38 4.05 -7.00 -1.16
C GLN A 38 3.41 -7.02 -2.55
N LEU A 39 2.42 -6.16 -2.81
CA LEU A 39 1.78 -6.07 -4.12
C LEU A 39 2.72 -5.46 -5.17
N GLY A 40 3.53 -4.47 -4.77
CA GLY A 40 4.49 -3.78 -5.61
C GLY A 40 3.91 -2.64 -6.46
N ARG A 41 4.80 -1.74 -6.89
CA ARG A 41 4.43 -0.50 -7.61
C ARG A 41 3.76 -0.75 -8.95
N ARG A 42 4.29 -1.67 -9.76
CA ARG A 42 3.75 -1.99 -11.08
C ARG A 42 2.29 -2.43 -11.03
N ARG A 43 1.96 -3.27 -10.03
CA ARG A 43 0.63 -3.81 -9.88
C ARG A 43 -0.35 -2.76 -9.38
N LEU A 44 0.06 -1.92 -8.41
CA LEU A 44 -0.72 -0.77 -7.97
C LEU A 44 -1.01 0.20 -9.11
N ALA A 45 -0.02 0.53 -9.93
CA ALA A 45 -0.20 1.42 -11.08
C ALA A 45 -1.16 0.87 -12.14
N GLY A 46 -1.36 -0.45 -12.20
CA GLY A 46 -2.32 -1.10 -13.07
C GLY A 46 -3.72 -1.26 -12.47
N MET A 47 -3.95 -0.88 -11.20
CA MET A 47 -5.24 -1.08 -10.56
C MET A 47 -6.26 -0.02 -10.98
N PRO A 48 -7.54 -0.41 -11.16
CA PRO A 48 -8.62 0.53 -11.45
C PRO A 48 -8.70 1.63 -10.38
N GLY A 49 -8.73 2.89 -10.79
CA GLY A 49 -8.87 4.01 -9.87
C GLY A 49 -7.61 4.37 -9.07
N VAL A 50 -6.49 3.69 -9.26
CA VAL A 50 -5.19 4.13 -8.75
C VAL A 50 -4.59 5.15 -9.71
N CYS A 51 -4.57 6.42 -9.28
CA CYS A 51 -4.02 7.53 -10.05
C CYS A 51 -2.60 7.88 -9.56
N PRO A 52 -1.81 8.67 -10.32
CA PRO A 52 -0.50 9.15 -9.88
C PRO A 52 -0.56 9.89 -8.53
N ARG A 53 -1.65 10.63 -8.27
CA ARG A 53 -1.89 11.26 -6.97
C ARG A 53 -2.08 10.25 -5.84
N THR A 54 -2.84 9.19 -6.08
CA THR A 54 -3.03 8.09 -5.13
C THR A 54 -1.71 7.40 -4.84
N LEU A 55 -0.91 7.11 -5.88
CA LEU A 55 0.43 6.54 -5.71
C LEU A 55 1.33 7.46 -4.89
N ALA A 56 1.30 8.77 -5.12
CA ALA A 56 2.05 9.73 -4.33
C ALA A 56 1.62 9.73 -2.86
N GLN A 57 0.32 9.73 -2.58
CA GLN A 57 -0.20 9.65 -1.19
C GLN A 57 0.17 8.34 -0.50
N LEU A 58 0.14 7.23 -1.23
CA LEU A 58 0.60 5.94 -0.72
C LEU A 58 2.11 5.98 -0.44
N GLN A 59 2.90 6.53 -1.36
CA GLN A 59 4.35 6.64 -1.23
C GLN A 59 4.73 7.52 -0.03
N ASP A 60 4.04 8.64 0.16
CA ASP A 60 4.22 9.58 1.28
C ASP A 60 3.88 8.92 2.61
N ALA A 61 2.70 8.28 2.71
CA ALA A 61 2.33 7.53 3.90
C ALA A 61 3.32 6.39 4.21
N MET A 62 3.82 5.70 3.18
CA MET A 62 4.84 4.68 3.36
C MET A 62 6.15 5.27 3.89
N ASP A 63 6.63 6.39 3.32
CA ASP A 63 7.87 7.04 3.74
C ASP A 63 7.80 7.52 5.20
N GLU A 64 6.69 8.13 5.61
CA GLU A 64 6.40 8.52 7.00
C GLU A 64 6.47 7.32 7.97
N HIS A 65 6.06 6.14 7.52
CA HIS A 65 6.15 4.89 8.29
C HIS A 65 7.48 4.13 8.11
N GLY A 66 8.43 4.67 7.35
CA GLY A 66 9.72 4.03 7.04
C GLY A 66 9.63 2.85 6.08
N LEU A 67 8.51 2.71 5.37
CA LEU A 67 8.25 1.70 4.36
C LEU A 67 8.64 2.21 2.97
N LYS A 68 9.16 1.34 2.10
CA LYS A 68 9.48 1.68 0.72
C LYS A 68 8.77 0.74 -0.24
N LEU A 69 8.13 1.32 -1.25
CA LEU A 69 7.53 0.56 -2.33
C LEU A 69 8.66 -0.02 -3.21
N PRO A 70 8.74 -1.34 -3.39
CA PRO A 70 9.78 -1.93 -4.21
C PRO A 70 9.60 -1.46 -5.66
N ALA A 71 10.71 -1.11 -6.33
CA ALA A 71 10.73 -0.63 -7.71
C ALA A 71 10.39 -1.70 -8.76
N GLY A 72 9.79 -2.82 -8.34
CA GLY A 72 9.45 -3.98 -9.17
C GLY A 72 8.54 -3.63 -10.33
#